data_AF-A0A9P9WZI8-F1
#
_entry.id   AF-A0A9P9WZI8-F1
#
_cell.length_a   1.000
_cell.length_b   1.000
_cell.length_c   1.000
_cell.angle_alpha   90.00
_cell.angle_beta   90.00
_cell.angle_gamma   90.00
#
_symmetry.space_group_name_H-M   'P 1'
#
loop_
_entity.id
_entity.type
_entity.pdbx_description
1 polymer ?
#
loop_
_entity_poly.entity_id
_entity_poly.type
_entity_poly.pdbx_seq_one_letter_code
_entity_poly.pdbx_strand_id
1 'polypeptide(L)'
;MPIVDLLLSIEKSQARRGKDLSVIQNLECFTLERCRKRKRSPSDRDPELEDSKSRFSLRRPDEDINAYKNHEYVAVSWAWRLHAGDKEAGKSQVYEVQTRDRARCWPTRIRDRVLDRVRSYMGHHGVKSLWIDRHSIPQKACKFWRHCDHDSCIQKQESLEAMDLVYKYSNHPVGLLELQIETQGDLDHLALLVDQMLVDETPLGQHFQLSDSAKLPAVRRTLHLVHRIISDTWWRRAWIFQENYRAGTGMTLLIGHSPDLEEAKWSHGTFGRILGELCLNSVDFSYEVTKLCLAMQGLDHLTEKDGETIQDILSAAGKYTIMLPGSRSMSSSIIADLEQRDVEDPWDRLAITANCCQYSIRLDEERLKEEDQSLSLAMLAMYLLNGEILDNSDRRPYRGQVPNMTVSSFLKALSFDGFYAPGDKCSLSFNKGCRFTEVDLTPAGIRTKGHLWRLGDIIETADFSDDLRRSSLLTAPWDCMSENGCNSWHRSSKLYLTITSPACSRNI
;
A
#
# COMPACT_ATOMS: atom_id res chain seq x y z
N MET A 1 4.76 19.05 29.42
CA MET A 1 3.35 19.28 29.10
C MET A 1 2.63 17.94 29.10
N PRO A 2 1.43 17.81 29.68
CA PRO A 2 0.64 16.57 29.60
C PRO A 2 0.39 16.15 28.14
N ILE A 3 0.42 14.83 27.86
CA ILE A 3 0.18 14.30 26.51
C ILE A 3 -1.18 14.71 25.94
N VAL A 4 -2.19 14.85 26.80
CA VAL A 4 -3.53 15.28 26.42
C VAL A 4 -3.52 16.69 25.82
N ASP A 5 -2.79 17.62 26.44
CA ASP A 5 -2.70 19.00 25.94
C ASP A 5 -1.98 19.07 24.58
N LEU A 6 -0.96 18.22 24.38
CA LEU A 6 -0.28 18.05 23.10
C LEU A 6 -1.24 17.56 22.01
N LEU A 7 -2.02 16.52 22.30
CA LEU A 7 -2.99 15.97 21.34
C LEU A 7 -4.09 16.99 20.98
N LEU A 8 -4.60 17.74 21.96
CA LEU A 8 -5.55 18.83 21.73
C LEU A 8 -4.96 20.00 20.93
N SER A 9 -3.64 20.24 21.05
CA SER A 9 -2.94 21.22 20.20
C SER A 9 -2.89 20.72 18.76
N ILE A 10 -2.49 19.47 18.55
CA ILE A 10 -2.36 18.84 17.23
C ILE A 10 -3.71 18.77 16.50
N GLU A 11 -4.81 18.52 17.22
CA GLU A 11 -6.16 18.52 16.65
C GLU A 11 -6.51 19.83 15.94
N LYS A 12 -5.99 20.97 16.41
CA LYS A 12 -6.22 22.28 15.76
C LYS A 12 -5.55 22.39 14.40
N SER A 13 -4.59 21.50 14.12
CA SER A 13 -3.83 21.41 12.87
C SER A 13 -4.44 20.37 11.91
N GLN A 14 -5.72 20.05 12.05
CA GLN A 14 -6.46 19.35 10.99
C GLN A 14 -6.43 20.16 9.68
N ALA A 15 -6.18 19.46 8.58
CA ALA A 15 -6.15 20.06 7.26
C ALA A 15 -7.54 20.61 6.91
N ARG A 16 -7.56 21.81 6.31
CA ARG A 16 -8.82 22.50 5.94
C ARG A 16 -9.60 21.78 4.84
N ARG A 17 -8.93 20.96 4.05
CA ARG A 17 -9.52 20.19 2.95
C ARG A 17 -9.33 18.71 3.21
N GLY A 18 -10.41 17.95 3.00
CA GLY A 18 -10.30 16.51 2.83
C GLY A 18 -9.73 16.17 1.46
N LYS A 19 -9.45 14.90 1.27
CA LYS A 19 -8.97 14.33 0.01
C LYS A 19 -9.85 14.74 -1.18
N ASP A 20 -9.29 15.47 -2.14
CA ASP A 20 -10.02 15.83 -3.36
C ASP A 20 -10.06 14.63 -4.33
N LEU A 21 -11.28 14.25 -4.71
CA LEU A 21 -11.54 13.14 -5.62
C LEU A 21 -11.54 13.57 -7.09
N SER A 22 -11.49 14.88 -7.37
CA SER A 22 -11.46 15.45 -8.72
C SER A 22 -10.24 14.98 -9.52
N VAL A 23 -9.10 14.75 -8.86
CA VAL A 23 -7.86 14.24 -9.46
C VAL A 23 -8.09 12.88 -10.13
N ILE A 24 -8.93 12.03 -9.54
CA ILE A 24 -9.25 10.70 -10.08
C ILE A 24 -10.25 10.79 -11.22
N GLN A 25 -11.09 11.83 -11.26
CA GLN A 25 -11.99 12.09 -12.37
C GLN A 25 -11.26 12.67 -13.60
N ASN A 26 -10.14 13.36 -13.38
CA ASN A 26 -9.33 14.02 -14.40
C ASN A 26 -7.87 13.56 -14.30
N LEU A 27 -7.67 12.24 -14.34
CA LEU A 27 -6.35 11.64 -14.16
C LEU A 27 -5.47 11.97 -15.37
N GLU A 28 -4.38 12.69 -15.11
CA GLU A 28 -3.39 13.02 -16.14
C GLU A 28 -2.54 11.79 -16.47
N CYS A 29 -2.74 11.23 -17.67
CA CYS A 29 -1.97 10.11 -18.19
C CYS A 29 -1.14 10.51 -19.42
N PHE A 30 -0.32 9.58 -19.89
CA PHE A 30 0.52 9.72 -21.07
C PHE A 30 0.31 8.56 -22.03
N THR A 31 0.58 8.79 -23.32
CA THR A 31 0.70 7.75 -24.33
C THR A 31 2.14 7.68 -24.81
N LEU A 32 2.71 6.48 -24.91
CA LEU A 32 4.05 6.28 -25.47
C LEU A 32 3.96 6.16 -27.00
N GLU A 33 4.47 7.15 -27.71
CA GLU A 33 4.45 7.18 -29.18
C GLU A 33 5.87 7.28 -29.75
N ARG A 34 6.09 6.68 -30.92
CA ARG A 34 7.35 6.84 -31.66
C ARG A 34 7.37 8.20 -32.36
N CYS A 35 8.43 8.98 -32.16
CA CYS A 35 8.59 10.26 -32.86
C CYS A 35 8.70 10.02 -34.37
N ARG A 36 7.87 10.72 -35.16
CA ARG A 36 7.98 10.70 -36.62
C ARG A 36 9.31 11.35 -37.02
N LYS A 37 10.14 10.65 -37.81
CA LYS A 37 11.37 11.22 -38.37
C LYS A 37 10.99 12.51 -39.11
N ARG A 38 11.56 13.67 -38.72
CA ARG A 38 11.47 14.89 -39.53
C ARG A 38 12.03 14.53 -40.91
N LYS A 39 11.30 14.81 -42.00
CA LYS A 39 11.85 14.77 -43.37
C LYS A 39 13.02 15.75 -43.40
N ARG A 40 14.26 15.26 -43.25
CA ARG A 40 15.45 16.06 -43.53
C ARG A 40 15.56 16.25 -45.04
N SER A 41 15.98 17.45 -45.43
CA SER A 41 16.34 17.80 -46.80
C SER A 41 17.37 16.79 -47.33
N PRO A 42 17.34 16.41 -48.62
CA PRO A 42 18.29 15.45 -49.20
C PRO A 42 19.77 15.85 -49.05
N SER A 43 20.07 17.11 -48.73
CA SER A 43 21.41 17.67 -48.60
C SER A 43 22.12 17.39 -47.28
N ASP A 44 21.42 16.96 -46.22
CA ASP A 44 22.00 16.75 -44.87
C ASP A 44 22.15 15.26 -44.51
N ARG A 45 22.35 14.41 -45.53
CA ARG A 45 22.49 12.96 -45.35
C ARG A 45 23.95 12.61 -45.08
N ASP A 46 24.30 12.47 -43.81
CA ASP A 46 25.49 11.73 -43.38
C ASP A 46 25.11 10.24 -43.23
N PRO A 47 25.64 9.32 -44.05
CA PRO A 47 25.31 7.89 -44.00
C PRO A 47 25.81 7.18 -42.74
N GLU A 48 26.80 7.73 -42.03
CA GLU A 48 27.43 7.08 -40.86
C GLU A 48 26.72 7.34 -39.52
N LEU A 49 25.68 8.20 -39.48
CA LEU A 49 24.86 8.46 -38.30
C LEU A 49 23.46 7.83 -38.35
N GLU A 50 23.21 6.93 -39.32
CA GLU A 50 21.90 6.28 -39.52
C GLU A 50 21.57 5.15 -38.54
N ASP A 51 22.37 4.91 -37.49
CA ASP A 51 21.90 4.11 -36.34
C ASP A 51 21.00 4.97 -35.42
N SER A 52 19.93 5.51 -36.02
CA SER A 52 18.98 6.39 -35.37
C SER A 52 18.12 5.56 -34.41
N LYS A 53 18.60 5.40 -33.16
CA LYS A 53 17.77 4.99 -32.03
C LYS A 53 16.47 5.77 -32.09
N SER A 54 15.38 5.03 -32.30
CA SER A 54 14.07 5.63 -32.52
C SER A 54 13.65 6.36 -31.27
N ARG A 55 13.52 7.69 -31.35
CA ARG A 55 13.07 8.50 -30.22
C ARG A 55 11.60 8.24 -29.93
N PHE A 56 11.23 8.24 -28.66
CA PHE A 56 9.87 8.07 -28.20
C PHE A 56 9.43 9.29 -27.40
N SER A 57 8.15 9.62 -27.48
CA SER A 57 7.52 10.72 -26.75
C SER A 57 6.46 10.21 -25.79
N LEU A 58 6.53 10.60 -24.52
CA LEU A 58 5.42 10.58 -23.58
C LEU A 58 4.52 11.77 -23.91
N ARG A 59 3.45 11.50 -24.65
CA ARG A 59 2.49 12.52 -25.08
C ARG A 59 1.32 12.56 -24.11
N ARG A 60 0.91 13.76 -23.69
CA ARG A 60 -0.37 13.94 -22.99
C ARG A 60 -1.52 13.72 -23.99
N PRO A 61 -2.50 12.86 -23.70
CA PRO A 61 -3.69 12.73 -24.53
C PRO A 61 -4.50 14.05 -24.52
N ASP A 62 -5.39 14.20 -25.49
CA ASP A 62 -6.20 15.42 -25.63
C ASP A 62 -7.23 15.52 -24.49
N GLU A 63 -7.65 14.38 -23.93
CA GLU A 63 -8.57 14.26 -22.80
C GLU A 63 -7.94 13.48 -21.63
N ASP A 64 -8.27 13.89 -20.40
CA ASP A 64 -7.90 13.18 -19.18
C ASP A 64 -8.75 11.93 -18.95
N ILE A 65 -8.25 11.00 -18.14
CA ILE A 65 -8.95 9.74 -17.86
C ILE A 65 -9.77 9.89 -16.58
N ASN A 66 -11.05 9.51 -16.64
CA ASN A 66 -11.83 9.31 -15.44
C ASN A 66 -11.60 7.90 -14.90
N ALA A 67 -10.72 7.76 -13.92
CA ALA A 67 -10.33 6.48 -13.35
C ALA A 67 -11.45 5.80 -12.52
N TYR A 68 -12.55 6.48 -12.19
CA TYR A 68 -13.73 5.78 -11.67
C TYR A 68 -14.45 4.95 -12.74
N LYS A 69 -14.36 5.38 -14.01
CA LYS A 69 -15.09 4.80 -15.15
C LYS A 69 -14.20 3.99 -16.08
N ASN A 70 -12.93 4.36 -16.22
CA ASN A 70 -11.98 3.73 -17.11
C ASN A 70 -10.73 3.30 -16.33
N HIS A 71 -10.58 1.99 -16.17
CA HIS A 71 -9.51 1.34 -15.41
C HIS A 71 -8.34 0.91 -16.33
N GLU A 72 -8.46 1.12 -17.65
CA GLU A 72 -7.49 0.68 -18.67
C GLU A 72 -6.32 1.66 -18.82
N TYR A 73 -5.54 1.79 -17.76
CA TYR A 73 -4.26 2.50 -17.75
C TYR A 73 -3.25 1.76 -16.87
N VAL A 74 -1.97 1.86 -17.22
CA VAL A 74 -0.86 1.32 -16.42
C VAL A 74 -0.47 2.33 -15.35
N ALA A 75 -0.52 1.95 -14.08
CA ALA A 75 0.02 2.75 -12.97
C ALA A 75 1.41 2.21 -12.57
N VAL A 76 2.47 2.98 -12.84
CA VAL A 76 3.85 2.49 -12.68
C VAL A 76 4.42 2.87 -11.32
N SER A 77 4.77 1.84 -10.54
CA SER A 77 5.50 1.93 -9.29
C SER A 77 6.99 1.61 -9.50
N TRP A 78 7.87 2.55 -9.18
CA TRP A 78 9.32 2.38 -9.38
C TRP A 78 10.16 3.22 -8.41
N ALA A 79 11.40 2.80 -8.15
CA ALA A 79 12.32 3.55 -7.31
C ALA A 79 12.99 4.70 -8.08
N TRP A 80 12.74 5.94 -7.66
CA TRP A 80 13.25 7.14 -8.37
C TRP A 80 14.78 7.26 -8.36
N ARG A 81 15.44 6.79 -7.30
CA ARG A 81 16.91 6.83 -7.13
C ARG A 81 17.43 5.41 -6.97
N LEU A 82 18.55 5.12 -7.62
CA LEU A 82 19.36 3.94 -7.35
C LEU A 82 20.25 4.19 -6.11
N HIS A 83 20.76 3.12 -5.51
CA HIS A 83 21.77 3.25 -4.47
C HIS A 83 23.08 3.82 -5.03
N ALA A 84 23.86 4.50 -4.18
CA ALA A 84 25.14 5.08 -4.55
C ALA A 84 26.15 3.96 -4.90
N GLY A 85 26.26 3.65 -6.19
CA GLY A 85 27.10 2.56 -6.71
C GLY A 85 26.65 2.09 -8.09
N ASP A 86 25.35 2.17 -8.36
CA ASP A 86 24.78 1.79 -9.66
C ASP A 86 25.02 2.91 -10.67
N LYS A 87 26.13 2.81 -11.40
CA LYS A 87 26.38 3.67 -12.56
C LYS A 87 25.58 3.10 -13.73
N GLU A 88 24.56 3.82 -14.18
CA GLU A 88 23.95 3.51 -15.47
C GLU A 88 24.99 3.62 -16.59
N ALA A 89 25.29 2.48 -17.22
CA ALA A 89 26.02 2.44 -18.47
C ALA A 89 25.13 2.98 -19.58
N GLY A 90 25.46 4.18 -20.07
CA GLY A 90 24.94 4.72 -21.34
C GLY A 90 23.71 5.62 -21.20
N LYS A 91 23.97 6.93 -21.15
CA LYS A 91 22.96 7.99 -21.36
C LYS A 91 22.48 7.98 -22.81
N SER A 92 21.69 6.99 -23.20
CA SER A 92 20.77 7.19 -24.32
C SER A 92 19.65 8.08 -23.77
N GLN A 93 19.35 9.21 -24.40
CA GLN A 93 18.18 10.04 -24.09
C GLN A 93 17.14 9.78 -25.18
N VAL A 94 16.58 8.56 -25.19
CA VAL A 94 15.66 8.13 -26.24
C VAL A 94 14.26 8.70 -26.01
N TYR A 95 13.90 8.96 -24.75
CA TYR A 95 12.56 9.40 -24.36
C TYR A 95 12.47 10.92 -24.09
N GLU A 96 11.39 11.53 -24.56
CA GLU A 96 11.04 12.93 -24.32
C GLU A 96 9.61 13.04 -23.82
N VAL A 97 9.28 14.12 -23.11
CA VAL A 97 7.90 14.46 -22.73
C VAL A 97 7.42 15.57 -23.65
N GLN A 98 6.20 15.45 -24.17
CA GLN A 98 5.59 16.41 -25.08
C GLN A 98 4.36 17.06 -24.45
N THR A 99 4.22 18.39 -24.59
CA THR A 99 3.04 19.14 -24.15
C THR A 99 1.78 18.76 -24.94
N ARG A 100 0.59 19.02 -24.36
CA ARG A 100 -0.71 18.79 -25.03
C ARG A 100 -0.82 19.52 -26.38
N ASP A 101 -0.31 20.75 -26.47
CA ASP A 101 -0.27 21.55 -27.70
C ASP A 101 0.73 21.04 -28.75
N ARG A 102 1.49 19.99 -28.43
CA ARG A 102 2.53 19.36 -29.26
C ARG A 102 3.68 20.28 -29.65
N ALA A 103 3.73 21.50 -29.10
CA ALA A 103 4.68 22.53 -29.49
C ALA A 103 6.04 22.37 -28.81
N ARG A 104 6.09 21.78 -27.61
CA ARG A 104 7.31 21.67 -26.81
C ARG A 104 7.59 20.23 -26.42
N CYS A 105 8.85 19.84 -26.56
CA CYS A 105 9.39 18.58 -26.07
C CYS A 105 10.57 18.86 -25.13
N TRP A 106 10.72 18.06 -24.09
CA TRP A 106 11.90 18.11 -23.22
C TRP A 106 12.32 16.69 -22.80
N PRO A 107 13.61 16.46 -22.53
CA PRO A 107 14.08 15.16 -22.08
C PRO A 107 13.45 14.78 -20.73
N THR A 108 13.07 13.52 -20.60
CA THR A 108 12.59 12.96 -19.33
C THR A 108 13.76 12.74 -18.36
N ARG A 109 13.47 12.81 -17.06
CA ARG A 109 14.40 12.38 -15.99
C ARG A 109 14.21 10.92 -15.58
N ILE A 110 13.20 10.25 -16.15
CA ILE A 110 12.98 8.82 -15.95
C ILE A 110 14.02 8.07 -16.77
N ARG A 111 14.57 7.00 -16.21
CA ARG A 111 15.57 6.17 -16.84
C ARG A 111 15.00 5.48 -18.08
N ASP A 112 15.76 5.42 -19.18
CA ASP A 112 15.32 4.79 -20.43
C ASP A 112 14.92 3.32 -20.20
N ARG A 113 15.69 2.59 -19.37
CA ARG A 113 15.39 1.20 -18.99
C ARG A 113 14.01 1.06 -18.35
N VAL A 114 13.60 2.00 -17.49
CA VAL A 114 12.26 1.99 -16.87
C VAL A 114 11.19 2.12 -17.96
N LEU A 115 11.35 3.08 -18.86
CA LEU A 115 10.37 3.33 -19.92
C LEU A 115 10.32 2.22 -20.97
N ASP A 116 11.44 1.59 -21.29
CA ASP A 116 11.47 0.41 -22.17
C ASP A 116 10.69 -0.76 -21.57
N ARG A 117 10.86 -1.04 -20.27
CA ARG A 117 10.12 -2.09 -19.56
C ARG A 117 8.62 -1.80 -19.51
N VAL A 118 8.24 -0.57 -19.17
CA VAL A 118 6.85 -0.11 -19.19
C VAL A 118 6.25 -0.24 -20.59
N ARG A 119 6.98 0.14 -21.64
CA ARG A 119 6.52 0.02 -23.03
C ARG A 119 6.28 -1.44 -23.41
N SER A 120 7.17 -2.35 -23.04
CA SER A 120 7.00 -3.79 -23.29
C SER A 120 5.77 -4.34 -22.59
N TYR A 121 5.54 -3.96 -21.33
CA TYR A 121 4.36 -4.34 -20.56
C TYR A 121 3.07 -3.79 -21.18
N MET A 122 3.02 -2.49 -21.49
CA MET A 122 1.90 -1.84 -22.18
C MET A 122 1.58 -2.51 -23.52
N GLY A 123 2.61 -2.84 -24.31
CA GLY A 123 2.47 -3.53 -25.58
C GLY A 123 1.90 -4.94 -25.45
N HIS A 124 2.33 -5.68 -24.41
CA HIS A 124 1.83 -7.03 -24.12
C HIS A 124 0.35 -7.02 -23.73
N HIS A 125 -0.07 -6.07 -22.89
CA HIS A 125 -1.46 -5.94 -22.42
C HIS A 125 -2.36 -5.11 -23.34
N GLY A 126 -1.82 -4.49 -24.39
CA GLY A 126 -2.59 -3.65 -25.32
C GLY A 126 -3.05 -2.30 -24.72
N VAL A 127 -2.43 -1.86 -23.63
CA VAL A 127 -2.81 -0.64 -22.90
C VAL A 127 -2.06 0.56 -23.45
N LYS A 128 -2.78 1.66 -23.72
CA LYS A 128 -2.18 2.88 -24.31
C LYS A 128 -1.89 3.98 -23.30
N SER A 129 -2.61 3.96 -22.18
CA SER A 129 -2.57 5.00 -21.16
C SER A 129 -1.57 4.62 -20.07
N LEU A 130 -0.70 5.56 -19.74
CA LEU A 130 0.36 5.42 -18.75
C LEU A 130 0.23 6.52 -17.69
N TRP A 131 0.04 6.12 -16.44
CA TRP A 131 0.23 7.00 -15.29
C TRP A 131 1.60 6.71 -14.66
N ILE A 132 2.38 7.77 -14.51
CA ILE A 132 3.69 7.73 -13.84
C ILE A 132 3.85 8.98 -12.98
N ASP A 133 3.99 8.77 -11.68
CA ASP A 133 4.04 9.80 -10.64
C ASP A 133 4.96 10.99 -10.97
N ARG A 134 6.14 10.72 -11.53
CA ARG A 134 7.18 11.69 -11.85
C ARG A 134 6.76 12.75 -12.88
N HIS A 135 5.76 12.47 -13.72
CA HIS A 135 5.24 13.40 -14.72
C HIS A 135 3.75 13.69 -14.60
N SER A 136 2.99 12.77 -14.01
CA SER A 136 1.54 12.88 -13.82
C SER A 136 1.19 13.75 -12.61
N ILE A 137 2.14 13.93 -11.69
CA ILE A 137 2.03 14.84 -10.55
C ILE A 137 2.92 16.07 -10.80
N PRO A 138 2.44 17.30 -10.53
CA PRO A 138 3.27 18.50 -10.58
C PRO A 138 4.49 18.39 -9.67
N GLN A 139 5.69 18.43 -10.27
CA GLN A 139 6.95 18.30 -9.52
C GLN A 139 7.50 19.65 -9.05
N LYS A 140 7.17 20.73 -9.74
CA LYS A 140 7.57 22.09 -9.37
C LYS A 140 6.54 22.64 -8.40
N ALA A 141 6.94 22.75 -7.14
CA ALA A 141 6.12 23.32 -6.10
C ALA A 141 6.94 24.36 -5.32
N CYS A 142 6.28 25.30 -4.67
CA CYS A 142 6.92 26.26 -3.77
C CYS A 142 7.64 25.52 -2.62
N LYS A 143 8.55 26.20 -1.92
CA LYS A 143 9.19 25.60 -0.73
C LYS A 143 8.16 25.19 0.33
N PHE A 144 7.11 26.00 0.50
CA PHE A 144 5.99 25.76 1.42
C PHE A 144 4.71 25.39 0.66
N TRP A 145 4.82 24.41 -0.23
CA TRP A 145 3.75 24.14 -1.19
C TRP A 145 2.45 23.58 -0.58
N ARG A 146 2.46 23.13 0.67
CA ARG A 146 1.21 22.68 1.34
C ARG A 146 0.38 23.85 1.90
N HIS A 147 0.93 25.08 1.92
CA HIS A 147 0.36 26.30 2.57
C HIS A 147 0.21 27.44 1.57
N CYS A 148 0.29 27.05 0.31
CA CYS A 148 0.51 27.87 -0.85
C CYS A 148 -0.78 27.79 -1.67
N ASP A 149 -1.46 28.92 -1.85
CA ASP A 149 -2.70 28.97 -2.64
C ASP A 149 -2.44 28.96 -4.16
N HIS A 150 -1.23 28.61 -4.62
CA HIS A 150 -0.95 28.44 -6.04
C HIS A 150 -1.54 27.12 -6.54
N ASP A 151 -2.16 27.13 -7.71
CA ASP A 151 -2.81 25.95 -8.29
C ASP A 151 -1.89 24.72 -8.38
N SER A 152 -0.61 24.91 -8.74
CA SER A 152 0.35 23.79 -8.84
C SER A 152 0.71 23.16 -7.49
N CYS A 153 0.68 23.95 -6.41
CA CYS A 153 0.90 23.50 -5.05
C CYS A 153 -0.27 22.63 -4.57
N ILE A 154 -1.48 23.17 -4.73
CA ILE A 154 -2.74 22.51 -4.40
C ILE A 154 -2.88 21.20 -5.18
N GLN A 155 -2.67 21.23 -6.50
CA GLN A 155 -2.76 20.06 -7.36
C GLN A 155 -1.75 18.97 -6.95
N LYS A 156 -0.53 19.35 -6.56
CA LYS A 156 0.46 18.38 -6.04
C LYS A 156 -0.04 17.71 -4.76
N GLN A 157 -0.64 18.48 -3.84
CA GLN A 157 -1.17 17.95 -2.58
C GLN A 157 -2.30 16.96 -2.83
N GLU A 158 -3.29 17.40 -3.59
CA GLU A 158 -4.47 16.61 -3.93
C GLU A 158 -4.05 15.33 -4.67
N SER A 159 -3.04 15.41 -5.54
CA SER A 159 -2.51 14.23 -6.25
C SER A 159 -1.83 13.23 -5.31
N LEU A 160 -1.05 13.69 -4.33
CA LEU A 160 -0.39 12.81 -3.36
C LEU A 160 -1.40 12.17 -2.40
N GLU A 161 -2.40 12.94 -1.95
CA GLU A 161 -3.49 12.46 -1.10
C GLU A 161 -4.44 11.50 -1.85
N ALA A 162 -4.50 11.57 -3.18
CA ALA A 162 -5.31 10.69 -4.02
C ALA A 162 -4.53 9.53 -4.66
N MET A 163 -3.22 9.45 -4.45
CA MET A 163 -2.35 8.51 -5.18
C MET A 163 -2.73 7.03 -4.96
N ASP A 164 -3.16 6.65 -3.76
CA ASP A 164 -3.70 5.30 -3.47
C ASP A 164 -4.87 4.91 -4.36
N LEU A 165 -5.73 5.87 -4.75
CA LEU A 165 -6.87 5.60 -5.62
C LEU A 165 -6.43 5.33 -7.06
N VAL A 166 -5.33 5.96 -7.50
CA VAL A 166 -4.75 5.71 -8.84
C VAL A 166 -4.34 4.25 -8.98
N TYR A 167 -3.69 3.69 -7.97
CA TYR A 167 -3.29 2.28 -7.97
C TYR A 167 -4.48 1.35 -7.71
N LYS A 168 -5.43 1.74 -6.86
CA LYS A 168 -6.65 0.95 -6.59
C LYS A 168 -7.51 0.75 -7.85
N TYR A 169 -7.65 1.78 -8.69
CA TYR A 169 -8.53 1.74 -9.87
C TYR A 169 -7.84 1.35 -11.17
N SER A 170 -6.54 1.17 -11.18
CA SER A 170 -5.84 0.65 -12.36
C SER A 170 -6.10 -0.85 -12.49
N ASN A 171 -6.45 -1.32 -13.69
CA ASN A 171 -6.43 -2.75 -14.01
C ASN A 171 -5.01 -3.30 -14.22
N HIS A 172 -4.02 -2.40 -14.34
CA HIS A 172 -2.65 -2.73 -14.70
C HIS A 172 -1.61 -2.01 -13.82
N PRO A 173 -1.70 -2.06 -12.47
CA PRO A 173 -0.66 -1.52 -11.62
C PRO A 173 0.58 -2.43 -11.68
N VAL A 174 1.74 -1.83 -11.92
CA VAL A 174 2.98 -2.55 -12.17
C VAL A 174 4.13 -2.02 -11.33
N GLY A 175 4.80 -2.92 -10.60
CA GLY A 175 5.99 -2.65 -9.79
C GLY A 175 7.25 -3.07 -10.53
N LEU A 176 8.20 -2.16 -10.68
CA LEU A 176 9.46 -2.44 -11.37
C LEU A 176 10.59 -2.62 -10.35
N LEU A 177 11.08 -3.85 -10.22
CA LEU A 177 12.27 -4.16 -9.41
C LEU A 177 13.54 -3.91 -10.23
N GLU A 178 14.60 -3.44 -9.58
CA GLU A 178 15.90 -3.22 -10.21
C GLU A 178 16.73 -4.50 -10.27
N LEU A 179 16.55 -5.38 -9.27
CA LEU A 179 17.14 -6.71 -9.22
C LEU A 179 16.97 -7.46 -10.54
N GLN A 180 18.04 -8.14 -10.96
CA GLN A 180 18.00 -9.11 -12.05
C GLN A 180 18.28 -10.53 -11.55
N ILE A 181 17.54 -11.50 -12.09
CA ILE A 181 17.82 -12.92 -11.91
C ILE A 181 18.87 -13.35 -12.93
N GLU A 182 20.04 -13.77 -12.45
CA GLU A 182 21.20 -14.05 -13.30
C GLU A 182 21.44 -15.54 -13.54
N THR A 183 20.92 -16.41 -12.67
CA THR A 183 21.21 -17.85 -12.72
C THR A 183 19.96 -18.69 -12.89
N GLN A 184 20.10 -19.82 -13.59
CA GLN A 184 19.04 -20.82 -13.73
C GLN A 184 18.58 -21.33 -12.37
N GLY A 185 19.52 -21.53 -11.43
CA GLY A 185 19.20 -21.95 -10.08
C GLY A 185 18.26 -20.97 -9.38
N ASP A 186 18.54 -19.67 -9.41
CA ASP A 186 17.64 -18.67 -8.81
C ASP A 186 16.25 -18.70 -9.45
N LEU A 187 16.18 -18.82 -10.79
CA LEU A 187 14.90 -18.95 -11.51
C LEU A 187 14.10 -20.17 -11.04
N ASP A 188 14.75 -21.33 -10.93
CA ASP A 188 14.10 -22.58 -10.50
C ASP A 188 13.60 -22.50 -9.05
N HIS A 189 14.37 -21.90 -8.13
CA HIS A 189 13.92 -21.74 -6.73
C HIS A 189 12.74 -20.77 -6.62
N LEU A 190 12.74 -19.71 -7.44
CA LEU A 190 11.60 -18.80 -7.50
C LEU A 190 10.35 -19.49 -8.07
N ALA A 191 10.54 -20.39 -9.05
CA ALA A 191 9.43 -21.17 -9.61
C ALA A 191 8.85 -22.11 -8.56
N LEU A 192 9.69 -22.85 -7.82
CA LEU A 192 9.25 -23.72 -6.72
C LEU A 192 8.42 -22.97 -5.67
N LEU A 193 8.79 -21.72 -5.37
CA LEU A 193 8.04 -20.87 -4.44
C LEU A 193 6.67 -20.49 -5.01
N VAL A 194 6.64 -19.96 -6.23
CA VAL A 194 5.40 -19.44 -6.86
C VAL A 194 4.44 -20.58 -7.22
N ASP A 195 4.97 -21.74 -7.58
CA ASP A 195 4.21 -22.95 -7.90
C ASP A 195 3.74 -23.71 -6.65
N GLN A 196 3.96 -23.15 -5.45
CA GLN A 196 3.49 -23.67 -4.16
C GLN A 196 4.06 -25.06 -3.81
N MET A 197 5.27 -25.36 -4.28
CA MET A 197 5.88 -26.69 -4.15
C MET A 197 6.70 -26.86 -2.85
N LEU A 198 6.84 -25.81 -2.04
CA LEU A 198 7.72 -25.81 -0.87
C LEU A 198 6.98 -26.00 0.47
N VAL A 199 5.70 -25.63 0.55
CA VAL A 199 4.97 -25.53 1.82
C VAL A 199 3.59 -26.14 1.67
N ASP A 200 3.24 -27.02 2.59
CA ASP A 200 1.91 -27.61 2.70
C ASP A 200 1.09 -26.86 3.77
N GLU A 201 -0.21 -26.70 3.50
CA GLU A 201 -1.17 -26.11 4.43
C GLU A 201 -1.91 -27.23 5.18
N THR A 202 -1.93 -27.15 6.50
CA THR A 202 -2.64 -28.14 7.32
C THR A 202 -4.16 -28.10 7.05
N PRO A 203 -4.90 -29.22 7.20
CA PRO A 203 -6.34 -29.28 6.88
C PRO A 203 -7.24 -28.28 7.63
N LEU A 204 -6.75 -27.71 8.74
CA LEU A 204 -7.45 -26.69 9.53
C LEU A 204 -7.05 -25.25 9.16
N GLY A 205 -6.13 -25.05 8.20
CA GLY A 205 -5.69 -23.74 7.72
C GLY A 205 -4.94 -22.89 8.76
N GLN A 206 -4.53 -23.50 9.88
CA GLN A 206 -3.97 -22.78 11.03
C GLN A 206 -2.44 -22.82 11.08
N HIS A 207 -1.81 -23.80 10.43
CA HIS A 207 -0.36 -23.98 10.45
C HIS A 207 0.19 -24.34 9.06
N PHE A 208 1.41 -23.87 8.81
CA PHE A 208 2.20 -24.15 7.61
C PHE A 208 3.39 -25.03 7.98
N GLN A 209 3.67 -26.00 7.12
CA GLN A 209 4.82 -26.90 7.28
C GLN A 209 5.52 -27.09 5.94
N LEU A 210 6.82 -27.36 5.97
CA LEU A 210 7.54 -27.67 4.72
C LEU A 210 6.97 -28.94 4.10
N SER A 211 6.85 -28.95 2.77
CA SER A 211 6.38 -30.13 2.06
C SER A 211 7.34 -31.30 2.23
N ASP A 212 6.81 -32.54 2.26
CA ASP A 212 7.61 -33.77 2.35
C ASP A 212 8.65 -33.88 1.22
N SER A 213 8.35 -33.29 0.06
CA SER A 213 9.26 -33.26 -1.09
C SER A 213 10.32 -32.16 -1.02
N ALA A 214 10.15 -31.18 -0.13
CA ALA A 214 10.99 -29.99 -0.03
C ALA A 214 12.27 -30.29 0.75
N LYS A 215 13.42 -30.22 0.08
CA LYS A 215 14.74 -30.39 0.72
C LYS A 215 15.15 -29.11 1.42
N LEU A 216 15.51 -29.19 2.71
CA LEU A 216 15.93 -28.02 3.52
C LEU A 216 17.02 -27.14 2.86
N PRO A 217 18.06 -27.69 2.19
CA PRO A 217 19.02 -26.85 1.46
C PRO A 217 18.39 -26.01 0.33
N ALA A 218 17.39 -26.55 -0.39
CA ALA A 218 16.67 -25.83 -1.44
C ALA A 218 15.74 -24.76 -0.84
N VAL A 219 15.07 -25.07 0.27
CA VAL A 219 14.26 -24.12 1.04
C VAL A 219 15.12 -22.94 1.51
N ARG A 220 16.29 -23.19 2.10
CA ARG A 220 17.23 -22.14 2.51
C ARG A 220 17.73 -21.30 1.33
N ARG A 221 18.00 -21.91 0.17
CA ARG A 221 18.39 -21.16 -1.04
C ARG A 221 17.24 -20.24 -1.51
N THR A 222 16.02 -20.75 -1.48
CA THR A 222 14.82 -19.96 -1.79
C THR A 222 14.65 -18.80 -0.81
N LEU A 223 14.80 -19.04 0.50
CA LEU A 223 14.74 -17.98 1.52
C LEU A 223 15.76 -16.86 1.25
N HIS A 224 17.01 -17.21 0.94
CA HIS A 224 18.05 -16.22 0.60
C HIS A 224 17.74 -15.47 -0.71
N LEU A 225 17.16 -16.14 -1.71
CA LEU A 225 16.72 -15.49 -2.94
C LEU A 225 15.58 -14.49 -2.65
N VAL A 226 14.59 -14.88 -1.85
CA VAL A 226 13.51 -13.99 -1.42
C VAL A 226 14.08 -12.80 -0.64
N HIS A 227 15.02 -13.01 0.27
CA HIS A 227 15.70 -11.92 1.00
C HIS A 227 16.42 -10.95 0.05
N ARG A 228 17.06 -11.45 -1.02
CA ARG A 228 17.64 -10.61 -2.08
C ARG A 228 16.57 -9.81 -2.83
N ILE A 229 15.43 -10.42 -3.16
CA ILE A 229 14.29 -9.76 -3.82
C ILE A 229 13.72 -8.63 -2.94
N ILE A 230 13.44 -8.90 -1.67
CA ILE A 230 12.88 -7.89 -0.74
C ILE A 230 13.91 -6.85 -0.28
N SER A 231 15.20 -7.09 -0.54
CA SER A 231 16.24 -6.09 -0.32
C SER A 231 16.29 -5.03 -1.43
N ASP A 232 15.57 -5.21 -2.53
CA ASP A 232 15.44 -4.21 -3.58
C ASP A 232 14.87 -2.89 -3.03
N THR A 233 15.37 -1.76 -3.55
CA THR A 233 14.90 -0.41 -3.22
C THR A 233 13.38 -0.25 -3.30
N TRP A 234 12.71 -0.98 -4.19
CA TRP A 234 11.27 -0.96 -4.36
C TRP A 234 10.56 -1.33 -3.05
N TRP A 235 11.00 -2.39 -2.38
CA TRP A 235 10.41 -2.87 -1.13
C TRP A 235 10.74 -2.00 0.07
N ARG A 236 11.75 -1.12 0.00
CA ARG A 236 12.15 -0.30 1.15
C ARG A 236 11.43 1.04 1.24
N ARG A 237 10.88 1.56 0.13
CA ARG A 237 10.28 2.91 0.11
C ARG A 237 8.85 2.94 0.63
N ALA A 238 8.54 3.92 1.48
CA ALA A 238 7.22 4.07 2.09
C ALA A 238 6.11 4.38 1.08
N TRP A 239 6.39 5.23 0.08
CA TRP A 239 5.42 5.53 -0.98
C TRP A 239 5.09 4.27 -1.82
N ILE A 240 6.09 3.47 -2.17
CA ILE A 240 5.90 2.23 -2.93
C ILE A 240 5.09 1.19 -2.13
N PHE A 241 5.28 1.13 -0.82
CA PHE A 241 4.42 0.30 0.04
C PHE A 241 2.94 0.66 -0.12
N GLN A 242 2.59 1.94 -0.12
CA GLN A 242 1.22 2.38 -0.37
C GLN A 242 0.73 1.91 -1.74
N GLU A 243 1.54 2.11 -2.77
CA GLU A 243 1.19 1.76 -4.15
C GLU A 243 0.86 0.27 -4.28
N ASN A 244 1.73 -0.59 -3.73
CA ASN A 244 1.51 -2.04 -3.68
C ASN A 244 0.28 -2.41 -2.83
N TYR A 245 0.23 -1.92 -1.59
CA TYR A 245 -0.84 -2.23 -0.65
C TYR A 245 -2.23 -1.84 -1.20
N ARG A 246 -2.30 -0.75 -1.97
CA ARG A 246 -3.56 -0.21 -2.50
C ARG A 246 -3.94 -0.77 -3.87
N ALA A 247 -2.97 -1.19 -4.67
CA ALA A 247 -3.23 -2.02 -5.85
C ALA A 247 -3.76 -3.41 -5.49
N GLY A 248 -3.40 -3.94 -4.30
CA GLY A 248 -3.89 -5.22 -3.83
C GLY A 248 -3.54 -6.36 -4.79
N THR A 249 -4.50 -7.23 -5.10
CA THR A 249 -4.32 -8.36 -6.03
C THR A 249 -4.08 -7.93 -7.48
N GLY A 250 -4.21 -6.65 -7.82
CA GLY A 250 -3.89 -6.14 -9.16
C GLY A 250 -2.39 -5.95 -9.39
N MET A 251 -1.57 -5.80 -8.35
CA MET A 251 -0.16 -5.44 -8.51
C MET A 251 0.65 -6.56 -9.17
N THR A 252 1.24 -6.27 -10.32
CA THR A 252 2.20 -7.15 -11.00
C THR A 252 3.62 -6.65 -10.79
N LEU A 253 4.50 -7.49 -10.24
CA LEU A 253 5.94 -7.23 -10.13
C LEU A 253 6.66 -7.70 -11.38
N LEU A 254 7.48 -6.83 -11.97
CA LEU A 254 8.40 -7.18 -13.04
C LEU A 254 9.83 -7.27 -12.48
N ILE A 255 10.43 -8.44 -12.62
CA ILE A 255 11.81 -8.71 -12.24
C ILE A 255 12.59 -9.04 -13.51
N GLY A 256 13.65 -8.28 -13.79
CA GLY A 256 14.47 -8.54 -14.96
C GLY A 256 15.22 -9.87 -14.82
N HIS A 257 15.59 -10.50 -15.93
CA HIS A 257 16.48 -11.66 -15.90
C HIS A 257 17.51 -11.62 -17.02
N SER A 258 18.57 -12.42 -16.89
CA SER A 258 19.57 -12.58 -17.96
C SER A 258 18.93 -13.16 -19.23
N PRO A 259 19.29 -12.68 -20.44
CA PRO A 259 18.75 -13.20 -21.70
C PRO A 259 18.88 -14.72 -21.88
N ASP A 260 19.96 -15.30 -21.32
CA ASP A 260 20.22 -16.75 -21.39
C ASP A 260 19.15 -17.59 -20.65
N LEU A 261 18.35 -16.96 -19.78
CA LEU A 261 17.29 -17.62 -19.02
C LEU A 261 15.91 -17.56 -19.69
N GLU A 262 15.78 -16.90 -20.84
CA GLU A 262 14.48 -16.71 -21.48
C GLU A 262 13.84 -18.05 -21.88
N GLU A 263 14.62 -18.98 -22.45
CA GLU A 263 14.13 -20.32 -22.80
C GLU A 263 13.66 -21.10 -21.58
N ALA A 264 14.43 -21.05 -20.49
CA ALA A 264 14.09 -21.75 -19.27
C ALA A 264 12.86 -21.14 -18.58
N LYS A 265 12.70 -19.82 -18.60
CA LYS A 265 11.49 -19.15 -18.11
C LYS A 265 10.25 -19.63 -18.85
N TRP A 266 10.32 -19.84 -20.17
CA TRP A 266 9.20 -20.37 -20.94
C TRP A 266 8.77 -21.77 -20.48
N SER A 267 9.68 -22.55 -19.90
CA SER A 267 9.37 -23.89 -19.40
C SER A 267 8.58 -23.90 -18.08
N HIS A 268 8.71 -22.85 -17.25
CA HIS A 268 8.07 -22.76 -15.93
C HIS A 268 6.60 -22.33 -16.00
N GLY A 269 6.15 -21.70 -17.10
CA GLY A 269 4.74 -21.34 -17.33
C GLY A 269 4.15 -20.23 -16.42
N THR A 270 4.72 -20.00 -15.23
CA THR A 270 4.18 -19.09 -14.21
C THR A 270 4.71 -17.65 -14.26
N PHE A 271 5.80 -17.38 -15.00
CA PHE A 271 6.46 -16.07 -15.05
C PHE A 271 5.96 -15.10 -16.13
N GLY A 272 4.79 -15.35 -16.72
CA GLY A 272 4.23 -14.52 -17.78
C GLY A 272 5.00 -14.58 -19.10
N ARG A 273 4.67 -13.66 -20.04
CA ARG A 273 5.18 -13.71 -21.43
C ARG A 273 5.87 -12.45 -21.95
N ILE A 274 6.31 -11.58 -21.05
CA ILE A 274 7.02 -10.36 -21.44
C ILE A 274 8.51 -10.69 -21.54
N LEU A 275 9.11 -10.51 -22.72
CA LEU A 275 10.52 -10.78 -22.97
C LEU A 275 11.42 -10.04 -21.96
N GLY A 276 12.37 -10.75 -21.36
CA GLY A 276 13.34 -10.21 -20.39
C GLY A 276 12.79 -9.97 -18.98
N GLU A 277 11.50 -10.25 -18.73
CA GLU A 277 10.81 -9.96 -17.46
C GLU A 277 10.13 -11.21 -16.89
N LEU A 278 10.37 -11.49 -15.61
CA LEU A 278 9.52 -12.37 -14.82
C LEU A 278 8.35 -11.55 -14.28
N CYS A 279 7.12 -11.99 -14.55
CA CYS A 279 5.90 -11.35 -14.09
C CYS A 279 5.33 -12.12 -12.91
N LEU A 280 5.25 -11.49 -11.73
CA LEU A 280 4.69 -12.11 -10.51
C LEU A 280 3.54 -11.27 -9.97
N ASN A 281 2.48 -11.91 -9.49
CA ASN A 281 1.49 -11.20 -8.69
C ASN A 281 2.08 -10.87 -7.31
N SER A 282 2.04 -9.60 -6.89
CA SER A 282 2.67 -9.21 -5.62
C SER A 282 1.97 -9.82 -4.40
N VAL A 283 0.65 -10.00 -4.45
CA VAL A 283 -0.10 -10.58 -3.32
C VAL A 283 0.18 -12.07 -3.21
N ASP A 284 0.19 -12.80 -4.32
CA ASP A 284 0.50 -14.23 -4.32
C ASP A 284 1.94 -14.47 -3.88
N PHE A 285 2.89 -13.67 -4.38
CA PHE A 285 4.27 -13.70 -3.90
C PHE A 285 4.37 -13.47 -2.38
N SER A 286 3.73 -12.42 -1.86
CA SER A 286 3.68 -12.16 -0.41
C SER A 286 3.03 -13.30 0.38
N TYR A 287 2.01 -13.95 -0.17
CA TYR A 287 1.33 -15.08 0.45
C TYR A 287 2.26 -16.28 0.58
N GLU A 288 2.90 -16.72 -0.52
CA GLU A 288 3.81 -17.86 -0.52
C GLU A 288 5.08 -17.62 0.30
N VAL A 289 5.63 -16.41 0.24
CA VAL A 289 6.77 -16.00 1.08
C VAL A 289 6.42 -16.06 2.57
N THR A 290 5.22 -15.58 2.94
CA THR A 290 4.78 -15.62 4.35
C THR A 290 4.62 -17.06 4.82
N LYS A 291 4.01 -17.93 4.00
CA LYS A 291 3.89 -19.36 4.27
C LYS A 291 5.25 -20.01 4.49
N LEU A 292 6.21 -19.75 3.61
CA LEU A 292 7.58 -20.26 3.72
C LEU A 292 8.25 -19.84 5.03
N CYS A 293 8.17 -18.54 5.36
CA CYS A 293 8.75 -18.00 6.58
C CYS A 293 8.14 -18.63 7.85
N LEU A 294 6.82 -18.76 7.92
CA LEU A 294 6.13 -19.36 9.06
C LEU A 294 6.42 -20.86 9.18
N ALA A 295 6.46 -21.60 8.07
CA ALA A 295 6.85 -23.00 8.06
C ALA A 295 8.29 -23.20 8.55
N MET A 296 9.20 -22.31 8.17
CA MET A 296 10.58 -22.35 8.66
C MET A 296 10.69 -22.00 10.15
N GLN A 297 9.92 -21.04 10.66
CA GLN A 297 9.89 -20.69 12.09
C GLN A 297 9.47 -21.85 13.00
N GLY A 298 8.71 -22.82 12.47
CA GLY A 298 8.34 -24.04 13.18
C GLY A 298 9.46 -25.07 13.33
N LEU A 299 10.67 -24.82 12.78
CA LEU A 299 11.79 -25.75 12.84
C LEU A 299 12.71 -25.50 14.05
N ASP A 300 13.08 -26.57 14.76
CA ASP A 300 13.95 -26.51 15.95
C ASP A 300 15.42 -26.14 15.68
N HIS A 301 15.86 -26.11 14.41
CA HIS A 301 17.28 -25.99 14.01
C HIS A 301 17.56 -24.81 13.07
N LEU A 302 16.83 -23.70 13.23
CA LEU A 302 17.16 -22.45 12.55
C LEU A 302 18.43 -21.83 13.13
N THR A 303 19.27 -21.29 12.24
CA THR A 303 20.39 -20.44 12.67
C THR A 303 19.86 -19.04 13.04
N GLU A 304 20.60 -18.29 13.85
CA GLU A 304 20.25 -16.88 14.16
C GLU A 304 20.07 -16.05 12.89
N LYS A 305 20.96 -16.24 11.91
CA LYS A 305 20.88 -15.61 10.59
C LYS A 305 19.61 -15.99 9.82
N ASP A 306 19.17 -17.25 9.89
CA ASP A 306 17.89 -17.66 9.28
C ASP A 306 16.74 -16.89 9.94
N GLY A 307 16.77 -16.73 11.27
CA GLY A 307 15.78 -15.96 12.03
C GLY A 307 15.72 -14.48 11.65
N GLU A 308 16.88 -13.81 11.56
CA GLU A 308 16.98 -12.42 11.08
C GLU A 308 16.43 -12.28 9.66
N THR A 309 16.84 -13.18 8.76
CA THR A 309 16.38 -13.21 7.37
C THR A 309 14.86 -13.35 7.27
N ILE A 310 14.28 -14.25 8.06
CA ILE A 310 12.82 -14.43 8.13
C ILE A 310 12.14 -13.17 8.62
N GLN A 311 12.67 -12.53 9.67
CA GLN A 311 12.08 -11.31 10.23
C GLN A 311 12.10 -10.15 9.23
N ASP A 312 13.22 -9.98 8.51
CA ASP A 312 13.35 -8.99 7.43
C ASP A 312 12.31 -9.22 6.33
N ILE A 313 12.17 -10.48 5.88
CA ILE A 313 11.22 -10.86 4.83
C ILE A 313 9.78 -10.59 5.28
N LEU A 314 9.40 -11.02 6.49
CA LEU A 314 8.05 -10.81 7.03
C LEU A 314 7.74 -9.33 7.23
N SER A 315 8.72 -8.50 7.59
CA SER A 315 8.54 -7.06 7.71
C SER A 315 8.35 -6.37 6.35
N ALA A 316 9.07 -6.83 5.32
CA ALA A 316 9.03 -6.21 3.99
C ALA A 316 7.84 -6.66 3.13
N ALA A 317 7.51 -7.96 3.14
CA ALA A 317 6.58 -8.60 2.21
C ALA A 317 5.53 -9.50 2.91
N GLY A 318 5.47 -9.51 4.24
CA GLY A 318 4.54 -10.35 5.00
C GLY A 318 3.07 -10.06 4.72
N LYS A 319 2.25 -11.11 4.69
CA LYS A 319 0.82 -11.01 4.41
C LYS A 319 0.02 -10.92 5.71
N TYR A 320 -0.61 -9.76 5.94
CA TYR A 320 -1.42 -9.52 7.15
C TYR A 320 -2.54 -10.53 7.38
N THR A 321 -3.21 -11.02 6.32
CA THR A 321 -4.29 -12.01 6.45
C THR A 321 -3.83 -13.36 6.98
N ILE A 322 -2.52 -13.62 6.94
CA ILE A 322 -1.91 -14.80 7.55
C ILE A 322 -1.33 -14.44 8.93
N MET A 323 -0.66 -13.28 9.04
CA MET A 323 0.09 -12.91 10.24
C MET A 323 -0.76 -12.34 11.38
N LEU A 324 -1.96 -11.83 11.09
CA LEU A 324 -2.82 -11.18 12.08
C LEU A 324 -4.09 -11.99 12.33
N PRO A 325 -4.53 -12.11 13.59
CA PRO A 325 -5.82 -12.72 13.91
C PRO A 325 -6.96 -11.88 13.31
N GLY A 326 -8.01 -12.55 12.85
CA GLY A 326 -9.19 -11.93 12.24
C GLY A 326 -9.98 -10.99 13.16
N SER A 327 -9.64 -10.90 14.44
CA SER A 327 -10.23 -9.97 15.41
C SER A 327 -9.51 -8.61 15.49
N ARG A 328 -8.39 -8.43 14.79
CA ARG A 328 -7.61 -7.18 14.80
C ARG A 328 -7.95 -6.24 13.65
N SER A 329 -7.71 -4.95 13.85
CA SER A 329 -7.55 -3.96 12.78
C SER A 329 -6.11 -3.97 12.27
N MET A 330 -5.91 -3.76 10.96
CA MET A 330 -4.57 -3.70 10.35
C MET A 330 -3.84 -2.37 10.56
N SER A 331 -4.53 -1.33 11.03
CA SER A 331 -4.01 0.05 11.04
C SER A 331 -2.70 0.20 11.84
N SER A 332 -2.57 -0.46 13.00
CA SER A 332 -1.34 -0.40 13.81
C SER A 332 -0.17 -1.16 13.18
N SER A 333 -0.44 -2.26 12.49
CA SER A 333 0.57 -3.00 11.71
C SER A 333 1.07 -2.19 10.51
N ILE A 334 0.15 -1.52 9.79
CA ILE A 334 0.50 -0.60 8.69
C ILE A 334 1.45 0.50 9.17
N ILE A 335 1.16 1.13 10.32
CA ILE A 335 2.03 2.18 10.89
C ILE A 335 3.41 1.61 11.23
N ALA A 336 3.48 0.42 11.82
CA ALA A 336 4.75 -0.21 12.16
C ALA A 336 5.61 -0.54 10.94
N ASP A 337 4.99 -0.95 9.83
CA ASP A 337 5.73 -1.26 8.61
C ASP A 337 6.20 0.02 7.91
N LEU A 338 5.44 1.11 8.01
CA LEU A 338 5.84 2.43 7.50
C LEU A 338 6.97 3.09 8.30
N GLU A 339 7.07 2.82 9.60
CA GLU A 339 8.20 3.30 10.42
C GLU A 339 9.54 2.71 9.96
N GLN A 340 9.55 1.46 9.49
CA GLN A 340 10.75 0.76 9.04
C GLN A 340 11.16 1.08 7.60
N ARG A 341 10.33 1.83 6.87
CA ARG A 341 10.54 2.14 5.46
C ARG A 341 11.19 3.50 5.25
N ASP A 342 11.94 3.58 4.16
CA ASP A 342 12.65 4.78 3.71
C ASP A 342 11.67 5.82 3.17
N VAL A 343 11.85 7.06 3.62
CA VAL A 343 11.08 8.23 3.17
C VAL A 343 12.01 9.45 3.13
N GLU A 344 11.85 10.31 2.12
CA GLU A 344 12.70 11.50 1.97
C GLU A 344 12.31 12.60 2.96
N ASP A 345 11.01 12.85 3.14
CA ASP A 345 10.48 13.66 4.23
C ASP A 345 9.76 12.75 5.24
N PRO A 346 10.24 12.64 6.50
CA PRO A 346 9.58 11.85 7.54
C PRO A 346 8.08 12.15 7.72
N TRP A 347 7.63 13.37 7.42
CA TRP A 347 6.24 13.79 7.56
C TRP A 347 5.29 13.20 6.51
N ASP A 348 5.81 12.78 5.34
CA ASP A 348 5.02 12.08 4.32
C ASP A 348 4.38 10.80 4.87
N ARG A 349 4.90 10.25 5.98
CA ARG A 349 4.29 9.11 6.68
C ARG A 349 2.84 9.39 7.10
N LEU A 350 2.47 10.64 7.38
CA LEU A 350 1.08 10.98 7.71
C LEU A 350 0.17 10.78 6.49
N ALA A 351 0.52 11.38 5.34
CA ALA A 351 -0.23 11.19 4.10
C ALA A 351 -0.31 9.72 3.68
N ILE A 352 0.83 9.00 3.72
CA ILE A 352 0.92 7.58 3.36
C ILE A 352 0.04 6.72 4.28
N THR A 353 0.16 6.91 5.60
CA THR A 353 -0.67 6.16 6.57
C THR A 353 -2.14 6.44 6.34
N ALA A 354 -2.50 7.70 6.13
CA ALA A 354 -3.89 8.09 5.95
C ALA A 354 -4.49 7.51 4.67
N ASN A 355 -3.70 7.37 3.61
CA ASN A 355 -4.08 6.69 2.37
C ASN A 355 -4.20 5.17 2.55
N CYS A 356 -3.19 4.53 3.16
CA CYS A 356 -3.23 3.10 3.47
C CYS A 356 -4.42 2.75 4.35
N CYS A 357 -4.67 3.52 5.41
CA CYS A 357 -5.78 3.30 6.34
C CYS A 357 -7.13 3.86 5.84
N GLN A 358 -7.18 4.57 4.71
CA GLN A 358 -8.40 5.24 4.22
C GLN A 358 -9.01 6.16 5.29
N TYR A 359 -8.16 6.88 6.00
CA TYR A 359 -8.57 7.94 6.89
C TYR A 359 -9.24 9.06 6.09
N SER A 360 -10.18 9.78 6.70
CA SER A 360 -10.81 10.97 6.12
C SER A 360 -10.22 12.25 6.67
N ILE A 361 -9.87 12.25 7.97
CA ILE A 361 -9.20 13.36 8.62
C ILE A 361 -7.71 13.33 8.27
N ARG A 362 -7.20 14.46 7.79
CA ARG A 362 -5.79 14.70 7.49
C ARG A 362 -5.24 15.74 8.45
N LEU A 363 -3.95 15.67 8.73
CA LEU A 363 -3.23 16.69 9.49
C LEU A 363 -2.39 17.55 8.56
N ASP A 364 -2.30 18.82 8.89
CA ASP A 364 -1.48 19.80 8.22
C ASP A 364 -0.01 19.64 8.67
N GLU A 365 0.80 19.02 7.82
CA GLU A 365 2.20 18.70 8.11
C GLU A 365 3.08 19.93 8.35
N GLU A 366 2.95 21.02 7.57
CA GLU A 366 3.83 22.18 7.76
C GLU A 366 3.42 22.98 8.98
N ARG A 367 2.12 23.09 9.27
CA ARG A 367 1.68 23.72 10.52
C ARG A 367 2.20 22.95 11.74
N LEU A 368 2.18 21.62 11.68
CA LEU A 368 2.77 20.80 12.73
C LEU A 368 4.28 21.00 12.86
N LYS A 369 5.00 21.16 11.75
CA LYS A 369 6.43 21.51 11.75
C LYS A 369 6.68 22.91 12.35
N GLU A 370 5.88 23.90 11.97
CA GLU A 370 5.98 25.29 12.47
C GLU A 370 5.68 25.37 13.98
N GLU A 371 4.75 24.56 14.47
CA GLU A 371 4.40 24.44 15.88
C GLU A 371 5.33 23.48 16.67
N ASP A 372 6.43 22.99 16.06
CA ASP A 372 7.42 22.06 16.63
C ASP A 372 6.78 20.80 17.24
N GLN A 373 5.76 20.26 16.57
CA GLN A 373 5.03 19.09 17.02
C GLN A 373 5.79 17.79 16.70
N SER A 374 5.63 16.79 17.57
CA SER A 374 6.20 15.46 17.34
C SER A 374 5.42 14.69 16.27
N LEU A 375 6.12 14.16 15.26
CA LEU A 375 5.53 13.26 14.25
C LEU A 375 4.85 12.04 14.89
N SER A 376 5.44 11.46 15.95
CA SER A 376 4.86 10.32 16.66
C SER A 376 3.53 10.68 17.31
N LEU A 377 3.43 11.87 17.92
CA LEU A 377 2.17 12.36 18.49
C LEU A 377 1.16 12.74 17.40
N ALA A 378 1.63 13.28 16.27
CA ALA A 378 0.78 13.56 15.13
C ALA A 378 0.18 12.26 14.55
N MET A 379 0.97 11.18 14.47
CA MET A 379 0.50 9.86 14.06
C MET A 379 -0.58 9.32 15.00
N LEU A 380 -0.35 9.41 16.32
CA LEU A 380 -1.33 9.02 17.34
C LEU A 380 -2.60 9.88 17.25
N ALA A 381 -2.47 11.20 17.13
CA ALA A 381 -3.61 12.09 16.99
C ALA A 381 -4.43 11.77 15.73
N MET A 382 -3.78 11.57 14.59
CA MET A 382 -4.45 11.19 13.35
C MET A 382 -5.15 9.83 13.47
N TYR A 383 -4.52 8.86 14.14
CA TYR A 383 -5.11 7.55 14.45
C TYR A 383 -6.42 7.70 15.24
N LEU A 384 -6.40 8.48 16.33
CA LEU A 384 -7.57 8.71 17.19
C LEU A 384 -8.65 9.58 16.54
N LEU A 385 -8.28 10.65 15.85
CA LEU A 385 -9.22 11.56 15.16
C LEU A 385 -9.98 10.86 14.02
N ASN A 386 -9.39 9.82 13.43
CA ASN A 386 -10.08 8.98 12.46
C ASN A 386 -10.91 7.86 13.12
N GLY A 387 -10.99 7.83 14.45
CA GLY A 387 -11.89 6.95 15.19
C GLY A 387 -11.39 5.54 15.42
N GLU A 388 -10.10 5.30 15.23
CA GLU A 388 -9.51 4.04 15.69
C GLU A 388 -9.61 3.90 17.22
N ILE A 389 -9.76 2.67 17.68
CA ILE A 389 -10.20 2.38 19.05
C ILE A 389 -9.02 1.83 19.85
N LEU A 390 -8.76 2.45 20.99
CA LEU A 390 -7.83 1.91 21.98
C LEU A 390 -8.56 0.99 22.96
N ASP A 391 -7.90 -0.09 23.34
CA ASP A 391 -8.31 -0.98 24.42
C ASP A 391 -8.08 -0.31 25.78
N ASN A 392 -9.18 0.10 26.41
CA ASN A 392 -9.19 0.68 27.76
C ASN A 392 -9.38 -0.37 28.86
N SER A 393 -9.34 -1.67 28.54
CA SER A 393 -9.33 -2.70 29.58
C SER A 393 -8.12 -2.50 30.49
N ASP A 394 -8.23 -2.96 31.74
CA ASP A 394 -7.21 -2.79 32.79
C ASP A 394 -5.98 -3.70 32.52
N ARG A 395 -5.49 -3.73 31.28
CA ARG A 395 -4.24 -4.35 30.85
C ARG A 395 -3.10 -3.53 31.45
N ARG A 396 -2.76 -3.89 32.69
CA ARG A 396 -1.64 -3.33 33.46
C ARG A 396 -0.21 -3.61 32.95
N PRO A 397 0.10 -4.52 31.99
CA PRO A 397 1.51 -4.89 31.77
C PRO A 397 2.37 -3.78 31.12
N TYR A 398 1.78 -2.72 30.58
CA TYR A 398 2.53 -1.72 29.80
C TYR A 398 2.78 -0.38 30.50
N ARG A 399 2.13 -0.07 31.64
CA ARG A 399 2.22 1.26 32.28
C ARG A 399 3.66 1.73 32.56
N GLY A 400 4.58 0.81 32.87
CA GLY A 400 6.00 1.14 33.12
C GLY A 400 6.88 1.16 31.86
N GLN A 401 6.38 0.69 30.72
CA GLN A 401 7.15 0.53 29.47
C GLN A 401 6.79 1.58 28.42
N VAL A 402 5.61 2.21 28.51
CA VAL A 402 5.14 3.25 27.57
C VAL A 402 6.19 4.33 27.24
N PRO A 403 6.97 4.87 28.20
CA PRO A 403 7.96 5.90 27.88
C PRO A 403 9.06 5.46 26.89
N ASN A 404 9.32 4.16 26.78
CA ASN A 404 10.36 3.59 25.92
C ASN A 404 9.81 3.01 24.60
N MET A 405 8.51 3.15 24.36
CA MET A 405 7.87 2.60 23.16
C MET A 405 7.90 3.61 22.00
N THR A 406 8.08 3.10 20.78
CA THR A 406 7.71 3.83 19.57
C THR A 406 6.19 3.99 19.49
N VAL A 407 5.69 4.92 18.67
CA VAL A 407 4.24 5.08 18.49
C VAL A 407 3.62 3.80 17.90
N SER A 408 4.30 3.13 16.96
CA SER A 408 3.82 1.84 16.46
C SER A 408 3.75 0.75 17.54
N SER A 409 4.74 0.66 18.42
CA SER A 409 4.76 -0.32 19.53
C SER A 409 3.65 -0.03 20.53
N PHE A 410 3.44 1.25 20.86
CA PHE A 410 2.35 1.71 21.70
C PHE A 410 0.99 1.35 21.09
N LEU A 411 0.79 1.66 19.80
CA LEU A 411 -0.45 1.34 19.09
C LEU A 411 -0.66 -0.18 18.99
N LYS A 412 0.37 -0.97 18.69
CA LYS A 412 0.26 -2.44 18.67
C LYS A 412 -0.17 -3.01 20.03
N ALA A 413 0.29 -2.43 21.13
CA ALA A 413 -0.04 -2.89 22.47
C ALA A 413 -1.46 -2.49 22.93
N LEU A 414 -1.94 -1.33 22.48
CA LEU A 414 -3.17 -0.73 23.00
C LEU A 414 -4.30 -0.62 21.96
N SER A 415 -4.11 -1.03 20.71
CA SER A 415 -5.22 -1.10 19.75
C SER A 415 -6.23 -2.15 20.18
N PHE A 416 -7.52 -1.86 20.04
CA PHE A 416 -8.57 -2.83 20.30
C PHE A 416 -8.46 -4.03 19.33
N ASP A 417 -8.45 -5.24 19.89
CA ASP A 417 -8.28 -6.50 19.15
C ASP A 417 -9.43 -7.49 19.32
N GLY A 418 -10.59 -7.01 19.78
CA GLY A 418 -11.81 -7.79 20.00
C GLY A 418 -12.89 -7.58 18.94
N PHE A 419 -12.53 -7.28 17.68
CA PHE A 419 -13.52 -7.16 16.62
C PHE A 419 -14.09 -8.52 16.21
N TYR A 420 -15.35 -8.54 15.80
CA TYR A 420 -16.04 -9.71 15.26
C TYR A 420 -16.69 -9.32 13.93
N ALA A 421 -15.98 -9.57 12.83
CA ALA A 421 -16.53 -9.35 11.50
C ALA A 421 -17.66 -10.36 11.20
N PRO A 422 -18.73 -9.96 10.51
CA PRO A 422 -19.77 -10.89 10.08
C PRO A 422 -19.20 -11.83 8.99
N GLY A 423 -18.92 -13.07 9.39
CA GLY A 423 -18.35 -14.10 8.53
C GLY A 423 -16.81 -14.17 8.58
N ASP A 424 -16.26 -15.32 8.16
CA ASP A 424 -14.83 -15.62 8.34
C ASP A 424 -13.94 -15.00 7.25
N LYS A 425 -14.52 -14.69 6.07
CA LYS A 425 -13.78 -14.14 4.93
C LYS A 425 -13.69 -12.61 5.04
N CYS A 426 -12.49 -12.07 4.81
CA CYS A 426 -12.22 -10.63 4.77
C CYS A 426 -12.38 -9.87 6.10
N SER A 427 -12.31 -10.57 7.24
CA SER A 427 -12.44 -10.00 8.58
C SER A 427 -11.54 -8.79 8.83
N LEU A 428 -10.26 -8.87 8.47
CA LEU A 428 -9.32 -7.75 8.62
C LEU A 428 -9.72 -6.51 7.81
N SER A 429 -10.21 -6.70 6.58
CA SER A 429 -10.66 -5.58 5.73
C SER A 429 -11.91 -4.93 6.31
N PHE A 430 -12.82 -5.73 6.87
CA PHE A 430 -14.00 -5.23 7.58
C PHE A 430 -13.61 -4.47 8.85
N ASN A 431 -12.76 -5.05 9.69
CA ASN A 431 -12.33 -4.46 10.96
C ASN A 431 -11.58 -3.13 10.77
N LYS A 432 -10.84 -2.99 9.67
CA LYS A 432 -10.21 -1.73 9.29
C LYS A 432 -11.23 -0.58 9.14
N GLY A 433 -12.47 -0.88 8.76
CA GLY A 433 -13.57 0.10 8.69
C GLY A 433 -14.30 0.32 10.02
N CYS A 434 -14.04 -0.48 11.05
CA CYS A 434 -14.71 -0.39 12.34
C CYS A 434 -14.11 0.74 13.19
N ARG A 435 -14.67 1.95 13.05
CA ARG A 435 -14.17 3.17 13.69
C ARG A 435 -15.30 3.99 14.30
N PHE A 436 -14.96 4.80 15.29
CA PHE A 436 -15.81 5.87 15.77
C PHE A 436 -15.99 6.95 14.69
N THR A 437 -17.18 7.54 14.63
CA THR A 437 -17.51 8.61 13.68
C THR A 437 -17.57 9.96 14.37
N GLU A 438 -17.21 11.03 13.66
CA GLU A 438 -17.28 12.41 14.18
C GLU A 438 -16.58 12.54 15.55
N VAL A 439 -15.28 12.24 15.55
CA VAL A 439 -14.45 12.25 16.76
C VAL A 439 -13.93 13.66 17.04
N ASP A 440 -14.07 14.09 18.29
CA ASP A 440 -13.37 15.24 18.86
C ASP A 440 -12.52 14.79 20.04
N LEU A 441 -11.31 15.34 20.18
CA LEU A 441 -10.51 15.16 21.38
C LEU A 441 -10.93 16.18 22.44
N THR A 442 -11.03 15.75 23.69
CA THR A 442 -11.35 16.63 24.82
C THR A 442 -10.40 16.36 25.98
N PRO A 443 -10.23 17.30 26.93
CA PRO A 443 -9.44 17.04 28.14
C PRO A 443 -9.92 15.82 28.94
N ALA A 444 -11.21 15.45 28.80
CA ALA A 444 -11.80 14.32 29.50
C ALA A 444 -11.63 12.97 28.76
N GLY A 445 -11.22 12.98 27.49
CA GLY A 445 -11.12 11.81 26.63
C GLY A 445 -11.67 12.05 25.22
N ILE A 446 -12.00 10.96 24.53
CA ILE A 446 -12.56 10.99 23.17
C ILE A 446 -14.07 11.22 23.24
N ARG A 447 -14.56 12.20 22.49
CA ARG A 447 -15.99 12.43 22.25
C ARG A 447 -16.31 11.99 20.83
N THR A 448 -17.39 11.25 20.66
CA THR A 448 -17.83 10.75 19.34
C THR A 448 -19.36 10.72 19.27
N LYS A 449 -19.91 10.69 18.06
CA LYS A 449 -21.33 10.43 17.83
C LYS A 449 -21.52 8.97 17.45
N GLY A 450 -22.58 8.36 17.99
CA GLY A 450 -22.95 7.00 17.67
C GLY A 450 -24.25 6.59 18.34
N HIS A 451 -24.66 5.35 18.07
CA HIS A 451 -25.81 4.73 18.71
C HIS A 451 -25.33 3.78 19.79
N LEU A 452 -25.76 4.01 21.03
CA LEU A 452 -25.64 3.03 22.10
C LEU A 452 -26.87 2.14 22.06
N TRP A 453 -26.65 0.88 21.75
CA TRP A 453 -27.67 -0.15 21.87
C TRP A 453 -27.50 -0.81 23.22
N ARG A 454 -28.54 -0.75 24.05
CA ARG A 454 -28.66 -1.70 25.16
C ARG A 454 -29.24 -2.97 24.56
N LEU A 455 -28.39 -3.98 24.39
CA LEU A 455 -28.88 -5.32 24.09
C LEU A 455 -29.71 -5.77 25.30
N GLY A 456 -30.93 -6.26 25.03
CA GLY A 456 -31.78 -6.87 26.06
C GLY A 456 -31.21 -8.21 26.50
N ASP A 457 -32.02 -8.98 27.23
CA ASP A 457 -31.62 -10.33 27.63
C ASP A 457 -31.30 -11.20 26.40
N ILE A 458 -30.27 -12.03 26.51
CA ILE A 458 -29.93 -13.01 25.46
C ILE A 458 -31.11 -13.96 25.36
N ILE A 459 -31.79 -13.96 24.21
CA ILE A 459 -32.92 -14.85 23.98
C ILE A 459 -32.37 -16.17 23.44
N GLU A 460 -32.36 -17.21 24.27
CA GLU A 460 -32.01 -18.57 23.86
C GLU A 460 -33.09 -19.11 22.92
N THR A 461 -32.79 -19.13 21.62
CA THR A 461 -33.73 -19.59 20.58
C THR A 461 -33.79 -21.11 20.44
N ALA A 462 -32.96 -21.82 21.22
CA ALA A 462 -32.90 -23.28 21.21
C ALA A 462 -34.25 -23.91 21.60
N ASP A 463 -35.00 -23.29 22.49
CA ASP A 463 -36.30 -23.79 23.00
C ASP A 463 -37.52 -23.27 22.23
N PHE A 464 -37.30 -22.56 21.12
CA PHE A 464 -38.41 -22.04 20.32
C PHE A 464 -39.15 -23.18 19.63
N SER A 465 -40.49 -23.16 19.71
CA SER A 465 -41.36 -24.07 18.97
C SER A 465 -41.12 -24.00 17.46
N ASP A 466 -41.34 -25.11 16.75
CA ASP A 466 -41.06 -25.22 15.31
C ASP A 466 -41.81 -24.19 14.44
N ASP A 467 -42.95 -23.66 14.92
CA ASP A 467 -43.70 -22.60 14.22
C ASP A 467 -42.99 -21.24 14.27
N LEU A 468 -42.27 -20.95 15.36
CA LEU A 468 -41.45 -19.73 15.49
C LEU A 468 -40.12 -19.83 14.74
N ARG A 469 -39.56 -21.04 14.58
CA ARG A 469 -38.34 -21.29 13.79
C ARG A 469 -38.55 -21.04 12.29
N ARG A 470 -39.77 -21.27 11.78
CA ARG A 470 -40.11 -21.03 10.36
C ARG A 470 -40.40 -19.57 10.04
N SER A 471 -40.86 -18.79 11.01
CA SER A 471 -41.19 -17.36 10.83
C SER A 471 -39.97 -16.43 10.82
N SER A 472 -38.86 -16.83 11.45
CA SER A 472 -37.65 -15.99 11.59
C SER A 472 -36.63 -16.18 10.47
N LEU A 473 -36.82 -17.17 9.61
CA LEU A 473 -36.00 -17.43 8.42
C LEU A 473 -36.65 -16.85 7.15
N LEU A 474 -37.03 -15.56 7.17
CA LEU A 474 -37.08 -14.79 5.93
C LEU A 474 -35.64 -14.44 5.57
N THR A 475 -35.06 -15.36 4.81
CA THR A 475 -33.84 -15.23 4.03
C THR A 475 -33.89 -13.96 3.18
N ALA A 476 -33.34 -12.86 3.69
CA ALA A 476 -32.82 -11.82 2.83
C ALA A 476 -31.54 -12.36 2.18
N PRO A 477 -31.40 -12.31 0.84
CA PRO A 477 -30.15 -12.69 0.19
C PRO A 477 -29.04 -11.76 0.67
N TRP A 478 -28.00 -12.33 1.26
CA TRP A 478 -26.76 -11.63 1.55
C TRP A 478 -25.96 -11.52 0.24
N ASP A 479 -26.41 -10.65 -0.66
CA ASP A 479 -25.57 -10.21 -1.76
C ASP A 479 -24.50 -9.28 -1.20
N CYS A 480 -23.23 -9.62 -1.48
CA CYS A 480 -22.01 -8.90 -1.11
C CYS A 480 -22.22 -7.37 -1.12
N MET A 481 -22.34 -6.77 0.06
CA MET A 481 -22.40 -5.32 0.19
C MET A 481 -21.04 -4.74 -0.21
N SER A 482 -21.02 -4.08 -1.36
CA SER A 482 -19.91 -3.24 -1.82
C SER A 482 -19.56 -2.16 -0.78
N GLU A 483 -18.28 -1.75 -0.77
CA GLU A 483 -17.55 -0.91 0.19
C GLU A 483 -18.15 0.46 0.61
N ASN A 484 -19.40 0.81 0.29
CA ASN A 484 -20.01 2.12 0.54
C ASN A 484 -21.35 2.10 1.34
N GLY A 485 -21.68 1.03 2.07
CA GLY A 485 -23.08 0.70 2.41
C GLY A 485 -23.65 1.01 3.80
N CYS A 486 -23.01 1.77 4.70
CA CYS A 486 -23.50 1.91 6.10
C CYS A 486 -24.38 3.15 6.39
N ASN A 487 -25.16 3.64 5.41
CA ASN A 487 -25.81 4.96 5.51
C ASN A 487 -27.34 5.00 5.71
N SER A 488 -28.05 3.90 5.99
CA SER A 488 -29.51 3.98 6.00
C SER A 488 -30.23 3.15 7.05
N TRP A 489 -30.19 3.55 8.32
CA TRP A 489 -31.26 3.26 9.28
C TRP A 489 -31.41 4.42 10.28
N HIS A 490 -32.35 5.34 10.00
CA HIS A 490 -32.76 6.40 10.92
C HIS A 490 -33.98 5.99 11.74
N ARG A 491 -33.82 5.89 13.06
CA ARG A 491 -34.83 6.34 14.04
C ARG A 491 -34.11 6.92 15.26
N SER A 492 -34.58 8.10 15.65
CA SER A 492 -33.88 9.11 16.43
C SER A 492 -33.90 8.86 17.94
N SER A 493 -32.73 8.97 18.57
CA SER A 493 -32.52 9.54 19.91
C SER A 493 -31.06 9.97 20.02
N LYS A 494 -30.81 11.27 20.23
CA LYS A 494 -29.45 11.83 20.40
C LYS A 494 -29.02 11.66 21.85
N LEU A 495 -27.90 10.99 22.09
CA LEU A 495 -27.26 10.93 23.40
C LEU A 495 -25.75 11.13 23.22
N TYR A 496 -25.16 11.95 24.09
CA TYR A 496 -23.75 12.34 24.07
C TYR A 496 -22.94 11.29 24.84
N LEU A 497 -21.89 10.75 24.22
CA LEU A 497 -20.97 9.82 24.87
C LEU A 497 -19.68 10.57 25.22
N THR A 498 -19.45 10.78 26.51
CA THR A 498 -18.16 11.22 27.05
C THR A 498 -17.51 10.01 27.69
N ILE A 499 -16.45 9.49 27.08
CA ILE A 499 -15.64 8.43 27.70
C ILE A 499 -14.69 9.11 28.68
N THR A 500 -15.12 9.27 29.93
CA THR A 500 -14.26 9.75 31.01
C THR A 500 -13.43 8.60 31.59
N SER A 501 -12.12 8.82 31.75
CA SER A 501 -11.27 7.95 32.58
C SER A 501 -11.79 7.94 34.04
N PRO A 502 -12.00 6.78 34.67
CA PRO A 502 -12.37 6.71 36.08
C PRO A 502 -11.10 6.85 36.93
N ALA A 503 -10.85 8.06 37.43
CA ALA A 503 -10.39 8.33 38.81
C ALA A 503 -9.87 9.77 38.95
N CYS A 504 -10.77 10.69 39.31
CA CYS A 504 -10.42 11.80 40.19
C CYS A 504 -11.67 12.31 40.91
N SER A 505 -12.25 11.47 41.75
CA SER A 505 -13.26 11.86 42.74
C SER A 505 -12.66 11.73 44.15
N ARG A 506 -12.05 12.85 44.57
CA ARG A 506 -12.05 13.46 45.91
C ARG A 506 -12.17 12.55 47.14
N ASN A 507 -11.19 12.67 48.05
CA ASN A 507 -11.48 12.73 49.48
C ASN A 507 -11.55 14.21 49.89
N ILE A 508 -12.65 14.56 50.57
CA ILE A 508 -12.76 15.69 51.49
C ILE A 508 -11.97 15.34 52.75
#